data_AF-A0A6V7M7P0-F1
#
_entry.id   AF-A0A6V7M7P0-F1
#
_cell.length_a   1.000
_cell.length_b   1.000
_cell.length_c   1.000
_cell.angle_alpha   90.00
_cell.angle_beta   90.00
_cell.angle_gamma   90.00
#
_symmetry.space_group_name_H-M   'P 1'
#
loop_
_entity.id
_entity.type
_entity.pdbx_description
1 polymer ?
#
loop_
_entity_poly.entity_id
_entity_poly.type
_entity_poly.pdbx_seq_one_letter_code
_entity_poly.pdbx_strand_id
1 'polypeptide(L)' 'EDLTPETTKAIINKFKAGERPPPGPQVKTRFAADPAGGLTSLTSPPPAPGDGVRSDL' A
#
# COMPACT_ATOMS: atom_id res chain seq x y z
N GLU A 1 -3.45 5.50 7.44
CA GLU A 1 -1.98 5.64 7.62
C GLU A 1 -1.53 6.94 6.97
N ASP A 2 -0.27 7.35 7.16
CA ASP A 2 0.30 8.58 6.59
C ASP A 2 -0.59 9.82 6.82
N LEU A 3 -1.03 9.98 8.07
CA LEU A 3 -1.99 11.01 8.47
C LEU A 3 -1.33 12.37 8.69
N THR A 4 -2.06 13.40 8.29
CA THR A 4 -1.90 14.78 8.74
C THR A 4 -3.08 15.16 9.64
N PRO A 5 -3.02 16.27 10.39
CA PRO A 5 -4.19 16.75 11.14
C PRO A 5 -5.44 16.95 10.26
N GLU A 6 -5.27 17.42 9.02
CA GLU A 6 -6.35 17.69 8.07
C GLU A 6 -7.01 16.40 7.59
N THR A 7 -6.20 15.42 7.16
CA THR A 7 -6.71 14.12 6.70
C THR A 7 -7.36 13.34 7.85
N THR A 8 -6.84 13.47 9.07
CA THR A 8 -7.46 12.91 10.28
C THR A 8 -8.85 13.50 10.53
N LYS A 9 -8.99 14.83 10.47
CA LYS A 9 -10.29 15.52 10.62
C LYS A 9 -11.28 15.07 9.54
N ALA A 10 -10.82 14.94 8.28
CA ALA A 10 -11.65 14.49 7.18
C ALA A 10 -12.19 13.06 7.40
N ILE A 11 -11.34 12.13 7.85
CA ILE A 11 -11.73 10.76 8.18
C ILE A 11 -12.78 10.73 9.29
N ILE A 12 -12.57 11.50 10.37
CA ILE A 12 -13.52 11.57 11.49
C ILE A 12 -14.89 12.07 11.00
N ASN A 13 -14.92 13.10 10.14
CA ASN A 13 -16.17 13.63 9.61
C ASN A 13 -16.89 12.63 8.70
N LYS A 14 -16.17 11.85 7.90
CA LYS A 14 -16.76 10.76 7.10
C LYS A 14 -17.43 9.70 7.96
N PHE A 15 -16.75 9.25 9.01
CA PHE A 15 -17.35 8.30 9.96
C PHE A 15 -18.60 8.87 10.64
N LYS A 16 -18.59 10.15 11.03
CA LYS A 16 -19.78 10.82 11.58
C LYS A 16 -20.96 10.89 10.60
N ALA A 17 -20.67 10.99 9.31
CA ALA A 17 -21.68 10.97 8.24
C ALA A 17 -22.19 9.55 7.92
N GLY A 18 -21.70 8.51 8.60
CA GLY A 18 -22.05 7.11 8.31
C GLY A 18 -21.29 6.53 7.11
N GLU A 19 -20.29 7.23 6.60
CA GLU A 19 -19.44 6.74 5.52
C GLU A 19 -18.33 5.84 6.04
N ARG A 20 -17.85 4.93 5.19
CA ARG A 20 -16.63 4.17 5.42
C ARG A 20 -15.49 4.76 4.58
N PRO A 21 -14.59 5.57 5.15
CA PRO A 21 -13.45 6.10 4.42
C PRO A 21 -12.51 4.97 3.94
N PRO A 22 -11.73 5.21 2.86
CA PRO A 22 -10.80 4.21 2.33
C PRO A 22 -9.76 3.79 3.38
N PRO A 23 -9.53 2.48 3.57
CA PRO A 23 -8.44 1.99 4.40
C PRO A 23 -7.08 2.19 3.73
N GLY A 24 -6.02 2.33 4.54
CA GLY A 24 -4.63 2.44 4.07
C GLY A 24 -4.03 3.86 4.15
N PRO A 25 -2.93 4.11 3.43
CA PRO A 25 -2.30 5.43 3.31
C PRO A 25 -3.27 6.50 2.82
N GLN A 26 -3.24 7.68 3.43
CA GLN A 26 -4.06 8.83 2.99
C GLN A 26 -3.34 9.73 1.97
N VAL A 27 -2.13 9.35 1.56
CA VAL A 27 -1.36 10.00 0.51
C VAL A 27 -1.45 9.20 -0.78
N LYS A 28 -1.26 9.87 -1.93
CA LYS A 28 -1.26 9.22 -3.25
C LYS A 28 0.12 8.71 -3.68
N THR A 29 1.18 9.09 -2.96
CA THR A 29 2.57 8.86 -3.37
C THR A 29 3.06 7.44 -3.11
N ARG A 30 2.34 6.67 -2.29
CA ARG A 30 2.66 5.28 -1.95
C ARG A 30 1.40 4.46 -1.70
N PHE A 31 1.52 3.15 -1.80
CA PHE A 31 0.52 2.17 -1.41
C PHE A 31 1.09 1.19 -0.37
N ALA A 32 0.33 0.92 0.68
CA ALA A 32 0.78 0.11 1.82
C ALA A 32 2.18 0.55 2.33
N ALA A 33 3.22 -0.26 2.08
CA ALA A 33 4.58 -0.05 2.57
C ALA A 33 5.59 0.39 1.50
N ASP A 34 5.20 0.62 0.24
CA ASP A 34 6.18 1.00 -0.79
C ASP A 34 6.82 2.38 -0.53
N PRO A 35 8.05 2.63 -1.02
CA PRO A 35 8.68 3.95 -0.86
C PRO A 35 7.94 5.01 -1.68
N ALA A 36 7.64 6.16 -1.07
CA ALA A 36 6.91 7.25 -1.72
C ALA A 36 7.63 7.88 -2.94
N GLY A 37 8.92 7.59 -3.13
CA GLY A 37 9.71 7.98 -4.29
C GLY A 37 9.66 6.97 -5.45
N GLY A 38 8.86 5.92 -5.34
CA GLY A 38 8.81 4.80 -6.26
C GLY A 38 9.51 3.54 -5.71
N LEU A 39 9.21 2.39 -6.33
CA LEU A 39 9.78 1.10 -5.96
C LEU A 39 11.29 1.09 -6.11
N THR A 40 12.00 0.78 -5.03
CA THR A 40 13.47 0.60 -5.02
C THR A 40 13.89 -0.87 -5.11
N SER A 41 12.93 -1.79 -5.02
CA SER A 41 13.11 -3.24 -5.14
C SER A 41 11.82 -3.87 -5.69
N LEU A 42 11.85 -5.16 -6.01
CA LEU A 42 10.70 -5.89 -6.61
C LEU A 42 10.15 -5.19 -7.88
N THR A 43 11.05 -4.59 -8.66
CA THR A 43 10.71 -3.86 -9.90
C THR A 43 10.60 -4.77 -11.13
N SER A 44 11.01 -6.03 -11.00
CA SER A 44 10.88 -7.06 -12.03
C SER A 44 9.69 -7.99 -11.73
N PRO A 45 9.12 -8.66 -12.75
CA PRO A 45 8.12 -9.70 -12.54
C PRO A 45 8.62 -10.79 -11.57
N PRO A 46 7.72 -11.46 -10.84
CA PRO A 46 8.10 -12.59 -9.99
C PRO A 46 8.68 -13.75 -10.83
N PRO A 47 9.53 -14.61 -10.24
CA PRO A 47 9.97 -15.84 -10.89
C PRO A 47 8.79 -16.73 -11.31
N ALA A 48 8.95 -17.46 -12.41
CA ALA A 48 7.94 -18.39 -12.91
C ALA A 48 7.86 -19.64 -12.01
N PRO A 49 6.74 -20.39 -12.03
CA PRO A 49 6.67 -21.69 -11.38
C PRO A 49 7.79 -22.62 -11.87
N GLY A 50 8.56 -23.20 -10.94
CA GLY A 50 9.70 -24.06 -11.27
C GLY A 50 11.06 -23.35 -11.24
N ASP A 51 11.09 -22.00 -11.28
CA ASP A 51 12.34 -21.26 -11.17
C ASP A 51 12.98 -21.49 -9.80
N GLY A 52 14.23 -21.96 -9.78
CA GLY A 52 14.95 -22.28 -8.56
C GLY A 52 14.56 -23.61 -7.90
N VAL A 53 13.69 -24.42 -8.53
CA VAL A 53 13.46 -25.81 -8.10
C VAL A 53 14.70 -26.65 -8.43
N ARG A 54 15.13 -27.49 -7.48
CA ARG A 54 16.30 -28.36 -7.68
C ARG A 54 15.97 -29.49 -8.65
N SER A 55 16.99 -30.01 -9.32
CA SER A 55 16.83 -31.10 -10.30
C SER A 55 16.45 -32.45 -9.69
N ASP A 56 16.55 -32.60 -8.38
CA ASP A 56 16.30 -33.85 -7.64
C ASP A 56 15.04 -33.79 -6.75
N LEU A 57 14.16 -32.81 -6.99
CA LEU A 57 12.89 -32.61 -6.26
C LEU A 57 11.69 -33.21 -6.99
#